data_AF-A0A356Z9I1-F1
#
_entry.id   AF-A0A356Z9I1-F1
#
_cell.length_a   1.000
_cell.length_b   1.000
_cell.length_c   1.000
_cell.angle_alpha   90.00
_cell.angle_beta   90.00
_cell.angle_gamma   90.00
#
_symmetry.space_group_name_H-M   'P 1'
#
loop_
_entity.id
_entity.type
_entity.pdbx_description
1 polymer ?
#
loop_
_entity_poly.entity_id
_entity_poly.type
_entity_poly.pdbx_seq_one_letter_code
_entity_poly.pdbx_strand_id
1 'polypeptide(L)' 'RSTHFENKMGGILLNDKGRQVFVNEWEKRLRTTIKHRDIGHEVSYRRLIRLELYKLEKHLIGEKPYKAFISRW' A
#
# COMPACT_ATOMS: atom_id res chain seq x y z
N ARG A 1 14.50 -23.20 -7.84
CA ARG A 1 15.71 -22.33 -7.96
C ARG A 1 15.28 -20.88 -7.71
N SER A 2 15.98 -20.15 -6.85
CA SER A 2 15.71 -18.74 -6.55
C SER A 2 16.31 -17.84 -7.64
N THR A 3 15.65 -17.70 -8.78
CA THR A 3 16.19 -16.99 -9.97
C THR A 3 16.02 -15.47 -9.93
N HIS A 4 15.33 -14.95 -8.91
CA HIS A 4 14.99 -13.53 -8.79
C HIS A 4 15.85 -12.79 -7.76
N PHE A 5 16.83 -13.46 -7.17
CA PHE A 5 17.65 -12.94 -6.08
C PHE A 5 19.14 -13.07 -6.41
N GLU A 6 19.94 -12.13 -5.93
CA GLU A 6 21.40 -12.10 -6.05
C GLU A 6 22.05 -11.79 -4.70
N ASN A 7 23.21 -12.38 -4.43
CA ASN A 7 24.05 -12.03 -3.28
C ASN A 7 24.94 -10.85 -3.65
N LYS A 8 24.74 -9.70 -3.03
CA LYS A 8 25.54 -8.48 -3.23
C LYS A 8 25.66 -7.71 -1.92
N MET A 9 26.77 -7.00 -1.75
CA MET A 9 27.01 -6.10 -0.59
C MET A 9 26.80 -6.78 0.77
N GLY A 10 27.14 -8.08 0.88
CA GLY A 10 26.94 -8.84 2.12
C GLY A 10 25.49 -9.21 2.44
N GLY A 11 24.55 -9.05 1.50
CA GLY A 11 23.14 -9.40 1.67
C GLY A 11 22.50 -10.04 0.43
N ILE A 12 21.23 -10.45 0.57
CA ILE A 12 20.40 -10.98 -0.52
C ILE A 12 19.50 -9.86 -1.05
N LEU A 13 19.59 -9.55 -2.33
CA LEU A 13 18.82 -8.51 -2.99
C LEU A 13 18.01 -9.08 -4.16
N LEU A 14 16.90 -8.42 -4.50
CA LEU A 14 16.19 -8.71 -5.75
C LEU A 14 17.07 -8.27 -6.93
N ASN A 15 17.24 -9.15 -7.92
CA ASN A 15 17.83 -8.76 -9.20
C ASN A 15 16.83 -7.97 -10.06
N ASP A 16 17.23 -7.48 -11.23
CA ASP A 16 16.36 -6.68 -12.10
C ASP A 16 15.04 -7.37 -12.45
N LYS A 17 15.08 -8.68 -12.75
CA LYS A 17 13.88 -9.46 -13.05
C LYS A 17 12.95 -9.54 -11.84
N GLY A 18 13.50 -9.79 -10.65
CA GLY A 18 12.75 -9.81 -9.40
C GLY A 18 12.12 -8.46 -9.07
N ARG A 19 12.86 -7.36 -9.25
CA ARG A 19 12.37 -5.99 -9.06
C ARG A 19 11.21 -5.68 -10.01
N GLN A 20 11.33 -6.04 -11.30
CA GLN A 20 10.27 -5.80 -12.28
C GLN A 20 8.98 -6.53 -11.90
N VAL A 21 9.07 -7.81 -11.52
CA VAL A 21 7.89 -8.59 -11.08
C VAL A 21 7.26 -7.94 -9.85
N PHE A 22 8.07 -7.58 -8.86
CA PHE A 22 7.57 -6.95 -7.64
C PHE A 22 6.86 -5.63 -7.92
N VAL A 23 7.48 -4.72 -8.68
CA VAL A 23 6.90 -3.41 -9.03
C VAL A 23 5.59 -3.58 -9.80
N ASN A 24 5.53 -4.53 -10.73
CA ASN A 24 4.32 -4.81 -11.49
C ASN A 24 3.16 -5.28 -10.59
N GLU A 25 3.41 -6.24 -9.71
CA GLU A 25 2.39 -6.74 -8.77
C GLU A 25 2.01 -5.69 -7.72
N TRP A 26 2.96 -4.88 -7.27
CA TRP A 26 2.71 -3.76 -6.38
C TRP A 26 1.75 -2.73 -7.00
N GLU A 27 1.99 -2.33 -8.25
CA GLU A 27 1.12 -1.38 -8.94
C GLU A 27 -0.26 -1.98 -9.25
N LYS A 28 -0.34 -3.29 -9.57
CA LYS A 28 -1.62 -4.00 -9.66
C LYS A 28 -2.37 -3.95 -8.33
N ARG A 29 -1.69 -4.24 -7.21
CA ARG A 29 -2.30 -4.21 -5.87
C ARG A 29 -2.80 -2.82 -5.51
N LEU A 30 -2.04 -1.77 -5.80
CA LEU A 30 -2.46 -0.39 -5.54
C LEU A 30 -3.71 0.02 -6.33
N ARG A 31 -3.91 -0.54 -7.53
CA ARG A 31 -5.08 -0.30 -8.37
C ARG A 31 -6.31 -1.11 -7.96
N THR A 32 -6.14 -2.26 -7.31
CA THR A 32 -7.26 -3.09 -6.83
C THR A 32 -8.19 -2.28 -5.94
N THR A 33 -9.50 -2.38 -6.18
CA THR A 33 -10.54 -1.74 -5.39
C THR A 33 -11.06 -2.68 -4.30
N ILE A 34 -11.42 -2.10 -3.16
CA ILE A 34 -12.15 -2.77 -2.09
C ILE A 34 -13.39 -1.96 -1.73
N LYS A 35 -14.45 -2.65 -1.28
CA LYS A 35 -15.66 -1.99 -0.80
C LYS A 35 -15.44 -1.40 0.59
N HIS A 36 -15.34 -0.08 0.69
CA HIS A 36 -15.13 0.60 1.97
C HIS A 36 -16.48 0.91 2.63
N ARG A 37 -16.80 0.20 3.72
CA ARG A 37 -18.11 0.26 4.38
C ARG A 37 -18.53 1.66 4.79
N ASP A 38 -17.62 2.46 5.34
CA ASP A 38 -17.98 3.80 5.84
C ASP A 38 -18.23 4.83 4.72
N ILE A 39 -17.74 4.56 3.50
CA ILE A 39 -17.85 5.46 2.35
C ILE A 39 -18.96 5.00 1.41
N GLY A 40 -19.38 3.73 1.49
CA GLY A 40 -20.43 3.17 0.64
C GLY A 40 -20.00 2.86 -0.80
N HIS A 41 -18.78 3.24 -1.19
CA HIS A 41 -18.24 3.05 -2.54
C HIS A 41 -16.95 2.23 -2.55
N GLU A 42 -16.61 1.74 -3.74
CA GLU A 42 -15.32 1.10 -3.99
C GLU A 42 -14.19 2.13 -4.00
N VAL A 43 -13.10 1.81 -3.33
CA VAL A 43 -11.89 2.62 -3.27
C VAL A 43 -10.67 1.75 -3.51
N SER A 44 -9.76 2.23 -4.34
CA SER A 44 -8.48 1.55 -4.56
C SER A 44 -7.59 1.63 -3.34
N TYR A 45 -6.67 0.68 -3.18
CA TYR A 45 -5.64 0.75 -2.13
C TYR A 45 -4.85 2.06 -2.19
N ARG A 46 -4.57 2.56 -3.39
CA ARG A 46 -3.94 3.89 -3.58
C ARG A 46 -4.79 5.02 -2.99
N ARG A 47 -6.12 4.97 -3.16
CA ARG A 47 -7.03 5.96 -2.59
C ARG A 47 -7.18 5.82 -1.06
N LEU A 48 -7.10 4.61 -0.52
CA LEU A 48 -7.09 4.38 0.94
C LEU A 48 -5.93 5.11 1.62
N ILE A 49 -4.73 5.06 1.04
CA ILE A 49 -3.56 5.78 1.57
C ILE A 49 -3.87 7.29 1.67
N ARG A 50 -4.50 7.86 0.63
CA ARG A 50 -4.90 9.28 0.65
C ARG A 50 -5.96 9.57 1.72
N LEU A 51 -6.91 8.67 1.94
CA LEU A 51 -7.92 8.82 2.98
C LEU A 51 -7.30 8.79 4.39
N GLU A 52 -6.28 7.95 4.60
CA GLU A 52 -5.52 7.96 5.86
C GLU A 52 -4.78 9.29 6.07
N LEU A 53 -4.18 9.86 5.02
CA LEU A 53 -3.55 11.17 5.10
C LEU A 53 -4.55 12.27 5.46
N TYR A 54 -5.77 12.27 4.89
CA TYR A 54 -6.82 13.22 5.29
C TYR A 54 -7.25 13.06 6.75
N LYS A 55 -7.22 11.83 7.29
CA LYS A 55 -7.51 11.61 8.71
C LYS A 55 -6.41 12.14 9.62
N LEU A 56 -5.15 12.07 9.17
CA LEU A 56 -4.02 12.69 9.88
C LEU A 56 -4.09 14.21 9.81
N GLU A 57 -4.35 14.79 8.64
CA GLU A 57 -4.53 16.23 8.48
C GLU A 57 -5.60 16.78 9.44
N LYS A 58 -6.79 16.16 9.45
CA LYS A 58 -7.88 16.52 10.37
C LYS A 58 -7.53 16.37 11.84
N HIS A 59 -6.67 15.41 12.17
CA HIS A 59 -6.19 15.22 13.53
C HIS A 59 -5.22 16.34 13.94
N LEU A 60 -4.31 16.73 13.06
CA LEU A 60 -3.31 17.76 13.33
C LEU A 60 -3.94 19.15 13.50
N ILE A 61 -5.03 19.46 12.78
CA ILE A 61 -5.78 20.72 12.93
C ILE A 61 -6.80 20.70 14.08
N GLY A 62 -6.90 19.59 14.82
CA GLY A 62 -7.82 19.45 15.95
C GLY A 62 -9.31 19.24 15.58
N GLU A 63 -9.63 19.01 14.30
CA GLU A 63 -11.02 18.80 13.85
C GLU A 63 -11.55 17.43 14.28
N LYS A 64 -10.76 16.37 14.12
CA LYS A 64 -11.20 14.99 14.43
C LYS A 64 -10.04 14.11 14.90
N PRO A 65 -10.18 13.35 16.00
CA PRO A 65 -9.13 12.42 16.43
C PRO A 65 -8.86 11.34 15.38
N TYR A 66 -7.59 11.07 15.11
CA TYR A 66 -7.17 10.00 14.21
C TYR A 66 -7.63 8.63 14.73
N LYS A 67 -8.21 7.82 13.84
CA LYS A 67 -8.49 6.41 14.08
C LYS A 67 -7.94 5.63 12.90
N ALA A 68 -7.01 4.70 13.09
CA ALA A 68 -6.40 4.00 11.96
C ALA A 68 -7.41 3.21 11.12
N PHE A 69 -7.17 3.11 9.81
CA PHE A 69 -7.85 2.12 8.99
C PHE A 69 -7.41 0.71 9.40
N ILE A 70 -8.39 -0.16 9.69
CA ILE A 70 -8.16 -1.57 10.00
C ILE A 70 -8.67 -2.39 8.81
N SER A 71 -7.72 -2.97 8.08
CA SER A 71 -8.05 -3.89 6.99
C SER A 71 -8.56 -5.22 7.56
N ARG A 72 -9.66 -5.73 7.01
CA ARG A 72 -10.31 -7.01 7.41
C ARG A 72 -10.25 -8.08 6.32
N TRP A 73 -9.29 -7.93 5.40
CA TRP A 73 -8.79 -8.98 4.51
C TRP A 73 -8.60 -10.33 5.21
#